data_AF-A0A2M8R6S6-F1
#
_entry.id   AF-A0A2M8R6S6-F1
#
_cell.length_a   1.000
_cell.length_b   1.000
_cell.length_c   1.000
_cell.angle_alpha   90.00
_cell.angle_beta   90.00
_cell.angle_gamma   90.00
#
_symmetry.space_group_name_H-M   'P 1'
#
loop_
_entity.id
_entity.type
_entity.pdbx_description
1 polymer ?
#
loop_
_entity_poly.entity_id
_entity_poly.type
_entity_poly.pdbx_seq_one_letter_code
_entity_poly.pdbx_strand_id
1 'polypeptide(L)'
;MSWDDRDLALLKELWAVGNSATQIARRLGCSRNAICGRLTRLGLKRGHKPSTAKPQIRSAPKRKPPLSAACARTVGKKVSKPIEKRQPEELSKRQLYAMLAEAVRNTG
;
A
#
# COMPACT_ATOMS: atom_id res chain seq x y z
N MET A 1 -14.02 10.77 -6.89
CA MET A 1 -13.96 10.76 -8.36
C MET A 1 -14.62 9.49 -8.87
N SER A 2 -15.78 9.62 -9.50
CA SER A 2 -16.34 8.54 -10.31
C SER A 2 -15.57 8.45 -11.63
N TRP A 3 -15.38 7.26 -12.17
CA TRP A 3 -14.80 7.09 -13.51
C TRP A 3 -15.96 7.13 -14.49
N ASP A 4 -15.98 8.14 -15.36
CA ASP A 4 -17.01 8.27 -16.38
C ASP A 4 -16.77 7.29 -17.54
N ASP A 5 -17.83 6.89 -18.23
CA ASP A 5 -17.73 5.95 -19.36
C ASP A 5 -16.92 6.53 -20.53
N ARG A 6 -16.92 7.86 -20.71
CA ARG A 6 -16.06 8.56 -21.68
C ARG A 6 -14.58 8.39 -21.35
N ASP A 7 -14.20 8.55 -20.09
CA ASP A 7 -12.80 8.40 -19.66
C ASP A 7 -12.34 6.95 -19.81
N LEU A 8 -13.25 5.98 -19.61
CA LEU A 8 -12.97 4.57 -19.83
C LEU A 8 -12.80 4.22 -21.31
N ALA A 9 -13.63 4.77 -22.19
CA ALA A 9 -13.49 4.60 -23.63
C ALA A 9 -12.13 5.16 -24.11
N LEU A 10 -11.81 6.38 -23.69
CA LEU A 10 -10.55 7.05 -24.05
C LEU A 10 -9.33 6.33 -23.45
N LEU A 11 -9.43 5.82 -22.21
CA LEU A 11 -8.41 4.97 -21.59
C LEU A 11 -8.14 3.72 -22.44
N LYS A 12 -9.19 3.01 -22.87
CA LYS A 12 -9.07 1.79 -23.68
C LYS A 12 -8.44 2.08 -25.04
N GLU A 13 -8.87 3.15 -25.69
CA GLU A 13 -8.33 3.58 -26.99
C GLU A 13 -6.83 3.91 -26.88
N LEU A 14 -6.45 4.82 -25.96
CA LEU A 14 -5.05 5.19 -25.78
C LEU A 14 -4.18 4.01 -25.35
N TRP A 15 -4.75 3.10 -24.57
CA TRP A 15 -4.08 1.87 -24.17
C TRP A 15 -3.82 0.95 -25.36
N ALA A 16 -4.79 0.78 -26.27
CA ALA A 16 -4.63 0.00 -27.49
C ALA A 16 -3.55 0.58 -28.42
N VAL A 17 -3.46 1.92 -28.52
CA VAL A 17 -2.39 2.63 -29.25
C VAL A 17 -1.00 2.41 -28.62
N GLY A 18 -0.93 1.93 -27.38
CA GLY A 18 0.33 1.64 -26.69
C GLY A 18 0.83 2.78 -25.79
N ASN A 19 0.02 3.80 -25.53
CA ASN A 19 0.40 4.90 -24.64
C ASN A 19 0.67 4.40 -23.22
N SER A 20 1.75 4.89 -22.60
CA SER A 20 2.09 4.56 -21.21
C SER A 20 1.08 5.14 -20.21
N ALA A 21 0.95 4.52 -19.04
CA ALA A 21 0.03 4.98 -18.00
C ALA A 21 0.25 6.45 -17.59
N THR A 22 1.51 6.93 -17.59
CA THR A 22 1.85 8.32 -17.28
C THR A 22 1.46 9.29 -18.41
N GLN A 23 1.48 8.86 -19.67
CA GLN A 23 0.98 9.67 -20.80
C GLN A 23 -0.54 9.79 -20.76
N ILE A 24 -1.22 8.68 -20.48
CA ILE A 24 -2.68 8.64 -20.35
C ILE A 24 -3.14 9.49 -19.16
N ALA A 25 -2.45 9.38 -18.03
CA ALA A 25 -2.66 10.21 -16.83
C ALA A 25 -2.63 11.72 -17.14
N ARG A 26 -1.67 12.17 -17.97
CA ARG A 26 -1.56 13.58 -18.38
C ARG A 26 -2.75 14.07 -19.20
N ARG A 27 -3.40 13.19 -19.98
CA ARG A 27 -4.55 13.54 -20.82
C ARG A 27 -5.87 13.53 -20.05
N LEU A 28 -6.06 12.53 -19.17
CA LEU A 28 -7.28 12.36 -18.37
C LEU A 28 -7.25 13.17 -17.06
N GLY A 29 -6.14 13.84 -16.72
CA GLY A 29 -5.98 14.56 -15.45
C GLY A 29 -5.95 13.64 -14.21
N CYS A 30 -5.77 12.34 -14.41
CA CYS A 30 -5.76 11.33 -13.35
C CYS A 30 -4.34 10.96 -12.94
N SER A 31 -4.14 10.47 -11.71
CA SER A 31 -2.81 9.99 -11.29
C SER A 31 -2.43 8.70 -12.03
N ARG A 32 -1.12 8.48 -12.24
CA ARG A 32 -0.59 7.23 -12.82
C ARG A 32 -1.12 6.00 -12.08
N ASN A 33 -1.23 6.07 -10.76
CA ASN A 33 -1.72 4.96 -9.94
C ASN A 33 -3.21 4.70 -10.15
N ALA A 34 -4.03 5.74 -10.37
CA ALA A 34 -5.44 5.58 -10.70
C ALA A 34 -5.60 4.84 -12.05
N ILE A 35 -4.82 5.23 -13.06
CA ILE A 35 -4.81 4.55 -14.37
C ILE A 35 -4.38 3.08 -14.23
N CYS A 36 -3.27 2.80 -13.53
CA CYS A 36 -2.80 1.43 -13.28
C CYS A 36 -3.86 0.58 -12.54
N GLY A 37 -4.52 1.17 -11.55
CA GLY A 37 -5.61 0.52 -10.81
C GLY A 37 -6.80 0.20 -11.72
N ARG A 38 -7.18 1.13 -12.60
CA ARG A 38 -8.28 0.90 -13.55
C ARG A 38 -7.94 -0.17 -14.58
N LEU A 39 -6.74 -0.12 -15.16
CA LEU A 39 -6.26 -1.13 -16.11
C LEU A 39 -6.22 -2.53 -15.48
N THR A 40 -5.83 -2.63 -14.21
CA THR A 40 -5.82 -3.89 -13.46
C THR A 40 -7.23 -4.44 -13.25
N ARG A 41 -8.20 -3.57 -12.92
CA ARG A 41 -9.62 -3.96 -12.78
C ARG A 41 -10.25 -4.38 -14.12
N LEU A 42 -9.77 -3.82 -15.23
CA LEU A 42 -10.22 -4.15 -16.59
C LEU A 42 -9.47 -5.35 -17.20
N GLY A 43 -8.47 -5.92 -16.53
CA GLY A 43 -7.65 -7.01 -17.07
C GLY A 43 -6.72 -6.61 -18.23
N LEU A 44 -6.62 -5.33 -18.54
CA LEU A 44 -5.82 -4.77 -19.65
C LEU A 44 -4.34 -4.64 -19.25
N LYS A 45 -3.70 -5.72 -18.79
CA LYS A 45 -2.28 -5.70 -18.45
C LYS A 45 -1.42 -5.90 -19.70
N ARG A 46 -0.55 -4.93 -19.99
CA ARG A 46 0.59 -5.17 -20.87
C ARG A 46 1.59 -5.98 -20.07
N GLY A 47 2.11 -7.04 -20.67
CA GLY A 47 3.13 -7.88 -20.05
C GLY A 47 4.19 -7.01 -19.38
N HIS A 48 4.50 -7.31 -18.13
CA HIS A 48 5.51 -6.57 -17.40
C HIS A 48 6.83 -6.75 -18.15
N LYS A 49 7.39 -5.68 -18.73
CA LYS A 49 8.77 -5.74 -19.18
C LYS A 49 9.60 -6.03 -17.91
N PRO A 50 10.40 -7.10 -17.84
CA PRO A 50 11.29 -7.28 -16.73
C PRO A 50 12.19 -6.04 -16.64
N SER A 51 12.27 -5.44 -15.46
CA SER A 51 13.16 -4.31 -15.23
C SER A 51 14.60 -4.80 -15.39
N THR A 52 15.21 -4.54 -16.55
CA THR A 52 16.64 -4.84 -16.79
C THR A 52 17.57 -4.05 -15.86
N ALA A 53 17.06 -2.99 -15.22
CA ALA A 53 17.76 -2.33 -14.14
C ALA A 53 17.75 -3.25 -12.91
N LYS A 54 18.90 -3.88 -12.61
CA LYS A 54 19.23 -4.39 -11.28
C LYS A 54 19.20 -3.20 -10.32
N PRO A 55 18.16 -3.01 -9.48
CA PRO A 55 18.23 -1.94 -8.50
C PRO A 55 19.36 -2.33 -7.54
N GLN A 56 20.45 -1.56 -7.52
CA GLN A 56 21.39 -1.68 -6.41
C GLN A 56 20.62 -1.26 -5.15
N ILE A 57 20.20 -2.26 -4.38
CA ILE A 57 19.67 -2.07 -3.04
C ILE A 57 20.85 -1.56 -2.21
N ARG A 58 21.08 -0.24 -2.23
CA ARG A 58 21.98 0.39 -1.28
C ARG A 58 21.34 0.21 0.09
N SER A 59 22.04 -0.53 0.96
CA SER A 59 21.66 -0.71 2.35
C SER A 59 21.45 0.68 2.97
N ALA A 60 20.25 0.89 3.55
CA ALA A 60 19.98 2.11 4.29
C ALA A 60 21.05 2.26 5.40
N PRO A 61 21.68 3.42 5.56
CA PRO A 61 22.67 3.61 6.62
C PRO A 61 21.97 3.37 7.96
N LYS A 62 22.44 2.36 8.70
CA LYS A 62 22.00 2.10 10.08
C LYS A 62 22.29 3.38 10.87
N ARG A 63 21.24 4.17 11.16
CA ARG A 63 21.32 5.27 12.11
C ARG A 63 21.72 4.67 13.46
N LYS A 64 22.92 4.99 13.91
CA LYS A 64 23.37 4.73 15.29
C LYS A 64 22.39 5.47 16.22
N PRO A 65 21.88 4.84 17.29
CA PRO A 65 21.06 5.56 18.26
C PRO A 65 21.94 6.62 18.92
N PRO A 66 21.56 7.91 18.91
CA PRO A 66 22.26 8.89 19.73
C PRO A 66 21.99 8.55 21.19
N LEU A 67 23.07 8.28 21.94
CA LEU A 67 23.03 8.21 23.39
C LEU A 67 22.50 9.55 23.91
N SER A 68 21.35 9.47 24.57
CA SER A 68 20.60 10.61 25.09
C SER A 68 21.42 11.31 26.18
N ALA A 69 21.97 12.48 25.87
CA ALA A 69 22.48 13.44 26.84
C ALA A 69 21.45 14.55 27.02
N ALA A 70 21.28 14.94 28.27
CA ALA A 70 20.12 15.62 28.82
C ALA A 70 19.98 17.10 28.41
N CYS A 71 18.72 17.55 28.43
CA CYS A 71 18.21 18.91 28.66
C CYS A 71 18.58 20.05 27.68
N ALA A 72 17.60 20.47 26.87
CA ALA A 72 17.11 21.84 26.86
C ALA A 72 15.75 21.93 26.14
N ARG A 73 14.74 22.42 26.86
CA ARG A 73 13.40 22.72 26.35
C ARG A 73 13.46 23.90 25.37
N THR A 74 12.65 23.90 24.31
CA THR A 74 11.62 24.93 24.06
C THR A 74 10.83 24.69 22.76
N VAL A 75 9.51 24.74 22.93
CA VAL A 75 8.46 25.17 21.99
C VAL A 75 8.30 24.42 20.67
N GLY A 76 7.29 23.53 20.70
CA GLY A 76 6.61 23.04 19.50
C GLY A 76 5.44 22.17 19.91
N LYS A 77 4.31 22.80 20.28
CA LYS A 77 3.02 22.10 20.46
C LYS A 77 2.68 21.37 19.16
N LYS A 78 2.94 20.07 19.09
CA LYS A 78 2.15 19.14 18.29
C LYS A 78 1.52 18.18 19.28
N VAL A 79 0.19 18.27 19.34
CA VAL A 79 -0.69 17.39 20.10
C VAL A 79 -0.24 15.95 19.88
N SER A 80 0.37 15.40 20.92
CA SER A 80 0.54 13.98 21.11
C SER A 80 -0.85 13.38 21.33
N LYS A 81 -1.30 12.60 20.35
CA LYS A 81 -2.00 11.34 20.55
C LYS A 81 -1.94 10.61 19.21
N PRO A 82 -0.88 9.81 18.96
CA PRO A 82 -1.08 8.66 18.09
C PRO A 82 -2.17 7.84 18.79
N ILE A 83 -3.32 7.75 18.13
CA ILE A 83 -4.35 6.76 18.41
C ILE A 83 -3.64 5.48 18.82
N GLU A 84 -3.84 5.14 20.09
CA GLU A 84 -3.63 3.83 20.64
C GLU A 84 -4.17 2.87 19.60
N LYS A 85 -3.25 2.22 18.87
CA LYS A 85 -3.56 0.97 18.21
C LYS A 85 -3.86 0.03 19.36
N ARG A 86 -5.10 0.12 19.86
CA ARG A 86 -5.76 -0.95 20.59
C ARG A 86 -5.65 -2.11 19.63
N GLN A 87 -4.62 -2.90 19.86
CA GLN A 87 -4.42 -4.11 19.12
C GLN A 87 -5.73 -4.87 19.25
N PRO A 88 -6.34 -5.33 18.16
CA PRO A 88 -7.08 -6.57 18.24
C PRO A 88 -6.03 -7.69 18.44
N GLU A 89 -5.34 -7.67 19.58
CA GLU A 89 -4.69 -8.85 20.16
C GLU A 89 -5.77 -9.52 21.00
N GLU A 90 -6.88 -9.91 20.34
CA GLU A 90 -7.96 -10.58 21.06
C GLU A 90 -8.28 -11.97 20.54
N LEU A 91 -7.44 -12.50 19.64
CA LEU A 91 -7.32 -13.94 19.45
C LEU A 91 -5.86 -14.25 19.14
N SER A 92 -5.00 -14.18 20.16
CA SER A 92 -3.65 -14.74 20.08
C SER A 92 -3.75 -16.17 19.55
N LYS A 93 -2.85 -16.60 18.65
CA LYS A 93 -2.93 -17.93 18.00
C LYS A 93 -3.18 -19.06 19.01
N ARG A 94 -2.66 -18.91 20.24
CA ARG A 94 -2.90 -19.83 21.36
C ARG A 94 -4.38 -19.96 21.76
N GLN A 95 -5.15 -18.87 21.78
CA GLN A 95 -6.59 -18.90 22.08
C GLN A 95 -7.39 -19.57 20.97
N LEU A 96 -7.03 -19.34 19.70
CA LEU A 96 -7.62 -20.05 18.57
C LEU A 96 -7.38 -21.56 18.65
N TYR A 97 -6.15 -21.96 18.97
CA TYR A 97 -5.82 -23.38 19.17
C TYR A 97 -6.54 -23.99 20.39
N ALA A 98 -6.70 -23.22 21.47
CA ALA A 98 -7.44 -23.67 22.66
C ALA A 98 -8.94 -23.88 22.36
N MET A 99 -9.58 -22.96 21.64
CA MET A 99 -10.99 -23.10 21.22
C MET A 99 -11.22 -24.32 20.32
N LEU A 100 -10.32 -24.56 19.35
CA LEU A 100 -10.42 -25.74 18.49
C LEU A 100 -10.24 -27.04 19.28
N ALA A 101 -9.32 -27.06 20.26
CA ALA A 101 -9.10 -28.23 21.09
C ALA A 101 -10.28 -28.53 22.02
N GLU A 102 -10.99 -27.51 22.52
CA GLU A 102 -12.23 -27.69 23.29
C GLU A 102 -13.39 -28.21 22.44
N ALA A 103 -13.58 -27.66 21.23
CA ALA A 103 -14.65 -28.08 20.34
C ALA A 103 -14.57 -29.59 20.02
N VAL A 104 -13.36 -30.12 19.80
CA VAL A 104 -13.13 -31.55 19.56
C VAL A 104 -13.49 -32.41 20.78
N ARG A 105 -13.27 -31.92 22.01
CA ARG A 105 -13.60 -32.65 23.25
C ARG A 105 -15.09 -32.71 23.57
N ASN A 106 -15.87 -31.74 23.07
CA ASN A 106 -17.32 -31.65 23.31
C ASN A 106 -18.15 -32.43 22.27
N THR A 107 -17.51 -32.93 21.21
CA THR A 107 -18.10 -33.81 20.18
C THR A 107 -17.91 -35.31 20.48
N GLY A 108 -17.88 -35.69 21.76
CA GLY A 108 -17.81 -37.09 22.23
C GLY A 108 -19.02 -37.46 23.06
#